data_AF-A0A5N4ACC8-F1
#
_entry.id   AF-A0A5N4ACC8-F1
#
_cell.length_a   1.000
_cell.length_b   1.000
_cell.length_c   1.000
_cell.angle_alpha   90.00
_cell.angle_beta   90.00
_cell.angle_gamma   90.00
#
_symmetry.space_group_name_H-M   'P 1'
#
loop_
_entity.id
_entity.type
_entity.pdbx_description
1 polymer ?
#
loop_
_entity_poly.entity_id
_entity_poly.type
_entity_poly.pdbx_seq_one_letter_code
_entity_poly.pdbx_strand_id
1 'polypeptide(L)'
;MFLKKARTSKSQYTIYVEYLEKNCLLRTGKLSPNLGPEDLHSLWLQLAKELNACGDGPTREVEGWKKLFTEWKSQTRKKARENKALNALEIRLLKGNRHSGSAWDFYST
;
A
#
# COMPACT_ATOMS: atom_id res chain seq x y z
N MET A 1 -1.86 23.89 -18.37
CA MET A 1 -2.58 22.61 -18.55
C MET A 1 -2.30 21.73 -17.35
N PHE A 2 -3.29 21.43 -16.51
CA PHE A 2 -3.09 20.52 -15.38
C PHE A 2 -2.98 19.10 -15.91
N LEU A 3 -1.75 18.57 -16.01
CA LEU A 3 -1.51 17.15 -16.31
C LEU A 3 -2.27 16.33 -15.26
N LYS A 4 -3.38 15.70 -15.66
CA LYS A 4 -4.12 14.77 -14.79
C LYS A 4 -3.11 13.68 -14.37
N LYS A 5 -2.81 13.60 -13.07
CA LYS A 5 -1.96 12.53 -12.54
C LYS A 5 -2.51 11.20 -13.04
N ALA A 6 -1.68 10.45 -13.76
CA ALA A 6 -2.05 9.14 -14.26
C ALA A 6 -2.54 8.28 -13.08
N ARG A 7 -3.72 7.68 -13.25
CA ARG A 7 -4.36 6.86 -12.23
C ARG A 7 -3.61 5.54 -12.18
N THR A 8 -3.30 5.08 -10.97
CA THR A 8 -2.76 3.74 -10.76
C THR A 8 -3.71 2.72 -11.36
N SER A 9 -3.17 1.85 -12.21
CA SER A 9 -3.95 0.85 -12.93
C SER A 9 -4.46 -0.22 -11.96
N LYS A 10 -5.50 -0.96 -12.37
CA LYS A 10 -5.97 -2.12 -11.61
C LYS A 10 -4.88 -3.19 -11.48
N SER A 11 -4.04 -3.34 -12.50
CA SER A 11 -2.88 -4.24 -12.53
C SER A 11 -1.89 -3.88 -11.43
N GLN A 12 -1.52 -2.59 -11.33
CA GLN A 12 -0.65 -2.09 -10.26
C GLN A 12 -1.25 -2.30 -8.86
N TYR A 13 -2.55 -2.04 -8.67
CA TYR A 13 -3.19 -2.34 -7.38
C TYR A 13 -3.22 -3.83 -7.05
N THR A 14 -3.29 -4.70 -8.06
CA THR A 14 -3.26 -6.15 -7.87
C THR A 14 -1.89 -6.61 -7.41
N ILE A 15 -0.82 -6.18 -8.09
CA ILE A 15 0.58 -6.40 -7.68
C ILE A 15 0.78 -5.91 -6.24
N TYR A 16 0.24 -4.73 -5.92
CA TYR A 16 0.30 -4.16 -4.57
C TYR A 16 -0.23 -5.12 -3.50
N VAL A 17 -1.44 -5.64 -3.72
CA VAL A 17 -2.10 -6.52 -2.75
C VAL A 17 -1.39 -7.86 -2.65
N GLU A 18 -0.99 -8.45 -3.78
CA GLU A 18 -0.25 -9.71 -3.81
C GLU A 18 1.09 -9.60 -3.09
N TYR A 19 1.81 -8.50 -3.29
CA TYR A 19 3.07 -8.25 -2.61
C TYR A 19 2.90 -8.09 -1.09
N LEU A 20 1.83 -7.41 -0.65
CA LEU A 20 1.50 -7.26 0.78
C LEU A 20 0.97 -8.56 1.43
N GLU A 21 0.35 -9.42 0.65
CA GLU A 21 -0.06 -10.75 1.11
C GLU A 21 1.16 -11.64 1.34
N LYS A 22 2.16 -11.57 0.45
CA LYS A 22 3.45 -12.28 0.57
C LYS A 22 4.36 -11.68 1.66
N ASN A 23 4.39 -10.35 1.79
CA ASN A 23 5.27 -9.63 2.70
C ASN A 23 4.48 -9.04 3.89
N CYS A 24 4.26 -9.88 4.90
CA CYS A 24 3.54 -9.49 6.12
C CYS A 24 4.12 -8.23 6.80
N LEU A 25 5.43 -7.97 6.67
CA LEU A 25 6.12 -6.82 7.25
C LEU A 25 5.63 -5.47 6.71
N LEU A 26 5.46 -5.33 5.39
CA LEU A 26 4.89 -4.13 4.78
C LEU A 26 3.42 -3.94 5.15
N ARG A 27 2.72 -5.05 5.39
CA ARG A 27 1.29 -5.04 5.73
C ARG A 27 1.04 -4.61 7.16
N THR A 28 1.79 -5.18 8.10
CA THR A 28 1.64 -4.91 9.54
C THR A 28 2.38 -3.65 9.95
N GLY A 29 3.46 -3.27 9.27
CA GLY A 29 4.38 -2.20 9.68
C GLY A 29 5.17 -2.52 10.95
N LYS A 30 4.86 -3.63 11.63
CA LYS A 30 5.53 -4.06 12.85
C LYS A 30 6.88 -4.65 12.47
N LEU A 31 7.93 -3.88 12.71
CA LEU A 31 9.29 -4.38 12.69
C LEU A 31 9.41 -5.41 13.81
N SER A 32 9.72 -6.65 13.45
CA SER A 32 10.21 -7.62 14.42
C SER A 32 11.49 -7.04 15.03
N PRO A 33 11.83 -7.32 16.30
CA PRO A 33 13.08 -6.84 16.91
C PRO A 33 14.35 -7.20 16.11
N ASN A 34 14.27 -8.17 15.20
CA ASN A 34 15.35 -8.58 14.31
C ASN A 34 15.32 -7.91 12.91
N LEU A 35 14.37 -7.03 12.63
CA LEU A 35 14.24 -6.35 11.35
C LEU A 35 14.46 -4.85 11.49
N GLY A 36 15.41 -4.34 10.71
CA GLY A 36 15.75 -2.93 10.69
C GLY A 36 14.84 -2.11 9.78
N PRO A 37 14.87 -0.77 9.91
CA PRO A 37 14.24 0.14 8.96
C PRO A 37 14.75 -0.04 7.52
N GLU A 38 16.01 -0.50 7.36
CA GLU A 38 16.62 -0.82 6.06
C GLU A 38 15.94 -1.97 5.33
N ASP A 39 15.50 -3.00 6.06
CA ASP A 39 14.79 -4.14 5.48
C ASP A 39 13.41 -3.71 4.95
N LEU A 40 12.74 -2.84 5.69
CA LEU A 40 11.47 -2.25 5.27
C LEU A 40 11.65 -1.36 4.04
N HIS A 41 12.71 -0.53 4.02
CA HIS A 41 13.03 0.29 2.86
C HIS A 41 13.34 -0.55 1.62
N SER A 42 14.07 -1.66 1.79
CA SER A 42 14.40 -2.60 0.71
C SER A 42 13.15 -3.27 0.12
N LEU A 43 12.19 -3.68 0.97
CA LEU A 43 10.91 -4.22 0.51
C LEU A 43 10.10 -3.18 -0.27
N TRP A 44 10.12 -1.92 0.17
CA TRP A 44 9.49 -0.81 -0.52
C TRP A 44 10.13 -0.53 -1.89
N LEU A 45 11.46 -0.59 -1.98
CA LEU A 45 12.20 -0.47 -3.24
C LEU A 45 11.86 -1.59 -4.22
N GLN A 46 11.81 -2.84 -3.74
CA GLN A 46 11.44 -3.99 -4.57
C GLN A 46 10.01 -3.87 -5.10
N LEU A 47 9.06 -3.51 -4.24
CA LEU A 47 7.67 -3.27 -4.66
C LEU A 47 7.58 -2.15 -5.71
N ALA A 48 8.28 -1.04 -5.51
CA ALA A 48 8.28 0.05 -6.49
C ALA A 48 8.83 -0.40 -7.86
N LYS A 49 9.87 -1.24 -7.87
CA LYS A 49 10.40 -1.83 -9.10
C LYS A 49 9.37 -2.72 -9.79
N GLU A 50 8.68 -3.60 -9.08
CA GLU A 50 7.62 -4.45 -9.66
C GLU A 50 6.47 -3.64 -10.23
N LEU A 51 6.01 -2.61 -9.50
CA LEU A 51 4.93 -1.72 -9.94
C LEU A 51 5.30 -0.90 -11.19
N ASN A 52 6.55 -0.45 -11.26
CA ASN A 52 7.07 0.29 -12.41
C ASN A 52 7.35 -0.64 -13.59
N ALA A 53 7.73 -1.90 -13.35
CA ALA A 53 7.95 -2.92 -14.38
C ALA A 53 6.64 -3.46 -15.00
N CYS A 54 5.49 -3.24 -14.34
CA CYS A 54 4.18 -3.66 -14.84
C CYS A 54 3.83 -3.08 -16.23
N GLY A 55 4.42 -1.94 -16.62
CA GLY A 55 4.20 -1.28 -17.91
C GLY A 55 2.80 -0.66 -18.10
N ASP A 56 1.84 -1.01 -17.24
CA ASP A 56 0.46 -0.50 -17.23
C ASP A 56 0.26 0.49 -16.07
N GLY A 57 0.24 1.79 -16.37
CA GLY A 57 0.00 2.87 -15.42
C GLY A 57 1.20 3.79 -15.15
N PRO A 58 1.11 4.70 -14.16
CA PRO A 58 2.19 5.61 -13.79
C PRO A 58 3.39 4.89 -13.18
N THR A 59 4.59 5.32 -13.54
CA THR A 59 5.79 5.04 -12.75
C THR A 59 5.92 6.05 -11.62
N ARG A 60 6.25 5.58 -10.42
CA ARG A 60 6.46 6.44 -9.25
C ARG A 60 7.71 6.01 -8.49
N GLU A 61 8.28 6.95 -7.76
CA GLU A 61 9.29 6.66 -6.75
C GLU A 61 8.65 5.99 -5.53
N VAL A 62 9.49 5.38 -4.70
CA VAL A 62 9.09 4.67 -3.48
C VAL A 62 8.19 5.54 -2.60
N GLU A 63 8.53 6.80 -2.38
CA GLU A 63 7.72 7.72 -1.56
C GLU A 63 6.34 7.98 -2.16
N GLY A 64 6.28 8.08 -3.50
CA GLY A 64 5.01 8.19 -4.23
C GLY A 64 4.13 6.96 -4.05
N TRP A 65 4.72 5.76 -4.05
CA TRP A 65 4.00 4.52 -3.79
C TRP A 65 3.56 4.38 -2.33
N LYS A 66 4.40 4.77 -1.37
CA LYS A 66 4.04 4.83 0.06
C LYS A 66 2.85 5.75 0.30
N LYS A 67 2.90 6.98 -0.23
CA LYS A 67 1.82 7.96 -0.12
C LYS A 67 0.51 7.44 -0.71
N LEU A 68 0.58 6.85 -1.90
CA LEU A 68 -0.59 6.27 -2.56
C LEU A 68 -1.22 5.16 -1.73
N PHE A 69 -0.42 4.31 -1.09
CA PHE A 69 -0.93 3.25 -0.23
C PHE A 69 -1.54 3.76 1.05
N THR A 70 -0.92 4.73 1.71
CA THR A 70 -1.50 5.39 2.88
C THR A 70 -2.86 5.99 2.55
N GLU A 71 -2.95 6.69 1.42
CA GLU A 71 -4.20 7.26 0.95
C GLU A 71 -5.23 6.18 0.61
N TRP A 72 -4.86 5.18 -0.19
CA TRP A 72 -5.75 4.11 -0.60
C TRP A 72 -6.30 3.31 0.59
N LYS A 73 -5.43 2.99 1.57
CA LYS A 73 -5.81 2.32 2.82
C LYS A 73 -6.74 3.19 3.65
N SER A 74 -6.48 4.50 3.75
CA SER A 74 -7.35 5.44 4.47
C SER A 74 -8.74 5.55 3.84
N GLN A 75 -8.79 5.73 2.52
CA GLN A 75 -10.05 5.77 1.76
C GLN A 75 -10.83 4.46 1.91
N THR A 76 -10.13 3.31 1.82
CA THR A 76 -10.73 1.99 1.98
C THR A 76 -11.34 1.81 3.37
N ARG A 77 -10.63 2.21 4.44
CA ARG A 77 -11.18 2.19 5.81
C ARG A 77 -12.35 3.14 5.97
N LYS A 78 -12.30 4.33 5.38
CA LYS A 78 -13.40 5.29 5.40
C LYS A 78 -14.65 4.69 4.77
N LYS A 79 -14.52 4.09 3.57
CA LYS A 79 -15.61 3.36 2.91
C LYS A 79 -16.17 2.24 3.78
N ALA A 80 -15.30 1.45 4.42
CA ALA A 80 -15.71 0.38 5.32
C ALA A 80 -16.52 0.91 6.52
N ARG A 81 -16.08 2.00 7.15
CA ARG A 81 -16.82 2.64 8.26
C ARG A 81 -18.16 3.22 7.82
N GLU A 82 -18.22 3.74 6.59
CA GLU A 82 -19.44 4.27 5.98
C GLU A 82 -20.35 3.16 5.41
N ASN A 83 -20.04 1.88 5.63
CA ASN A 83 -20.75 0.71 5.06
C ASN A 83 -20.91 0.77 3.52
N LYS A 84 -19.97 1.42 2.83
CA LYS A 84 -19.95 1.47 1.37
C LYS A 84 -19.43 0.17 0.78
N ALA A 85 -19.91 -0.18 -0.41
CA ALA A 85 -19.42 -1.31 -1.17
C ALA A 85 -17.90 -1.17 -1.44
N LEU A 86 -17.14 -2.16 -0.97
CA LEU A 86 -15.70 -2.28 -1.23
C LEU A 86 -15.47 -3.20 -2.42
N ASN A 87 -14.50 -2.87 -3.25
CA ASN A 87 -14.09 -3.78 -4.32
C ASN A 87 -13.22 -4.93 -3.78
N ALA A 88 -12.97 -5.95 -4.62
CA ALA A 88 -12.20 -7.13 -4.22
C ALA A 88 -10.78 -6.80 -3.68
N LEU A 89 -10.10 -5.80 -4.25
CA LEU A 89 -8.75 -5.40 -3.83
C LEU A 89 -8.80 -4.67 -2.48
N GLU A 90 -9.79 -3.80 -2.28
CA GLU A 90 -10.06 -3.12 -1.02
C GLU A 90 -10.40 -4.10 0.10
N ILE A 91 -11.19 -5.14 -0.20
CA ILE A 91 -11.51 -6.22 0.75
C ILE A 91 -10.24 -7.00 1.12
N ARG A 92 -9.41 -7.39 0.13
CA ARG A 92 -8.14 -8.08 0.38
C ARG A 92 -7.20 -7.23 1.24
N LEU A 93 -7.10 -5.93 0.93
CA LEU A 93 -6.32 -4.96 1.69
C LEU A 93 -6.74 -4.89 3.18
N LEU A 94 -8.05 -4.96 3.47
CA LEU A 94 -8.54 -4.95 4.86
C LEU A 94 -8.45 -6.30 5.56
N LYS A 95 -8.67 -7.42 4.85
CA LYS A 95 -8.70 -8.77 5.45
C LYS A 95 -7.40 -9.13 6.17
N GLY A 96 -6.26 -8.68 5.68
CA GLY A 96 -4.94 -8.95 6.29
C GLY A 96 -4.59 -8.15 7.54
N ASN A 97 -5.47 -7.26 8.04
CA ASN A 97 -5.15 -6.30 9.11
C ASN A 97 -6.08 -6.34 10.34
N ARG A 98 -6.78 -7.47 10.59
CA ARG A 98 -7.72 -7.59 11.74
C ARG A 98 -7.06 -7.61 13.13
N HIS A 99 -5.75 -7.38 13.24
CA HIS A 99 -5.05 -7.44 14.52
C HIS A 99 -4.06 -6.29 14.74
N SER A 100 -4.58 -5.06 14.80
CA SER A 100 -4.07 -4.03 15.72
C SER A 100 -4.92 -2.78 15.61
N GLY A 101 -5.58 -2.41 16.71
CA GLY A 101 -5.90 -1.01 16.96
C GLY A 101 -4.62 -0.17 16.96
N SER A 102 -4.74 1.09 16.53
CA SER A 102 -3.93 2.23 16.98
C SER A 102 -2.40 2.01 17.05
N ALA A 103 -1.66 2.27 15.96
CA ALA A 103 -0.20 2.43 16.01
C ALA A 103 0.48 3.13 14.79
N TRP A 104 -0.25 3.84 13.91
CA TRP A 104 0.34 4.36 12.64
C TRP A 104 0.33 5.87 12.47
N ASP A 105 0.02 6.64 13.51
CA ASP A 105 0.10 8.11 13.48
C ASP A 105 1.56 8.64 13.43
N PHE A 106 2.57 7.76 13.45
CA PHE A 106 3.98 8.15 13.58
C PHE A 106 4.78 8.36 12.27
N TYR A 107 4.17 8.17 11.09
CA TYR A 107 4.86 8.45 9.80
C TYR A 107 4.08 9.45 8.94
N SER A 108 3.67 10.55 9.54
CA SER A 108 3.31 11.78 8.83
C SER A 108 4.14 12.92 9.41
N THR A 109 5.33 13.12 8.86
CA THR A 109 6.05 14.39 8.94
C THR A 109 6.11 14.95 7.53
#